data_AF-A0A1G2WMW4-F1
#
_entry.id   AF-A0A1G2WMW4-F1
#
_cell.length_a   1.000
_cell.length_b   1.000
_cell.length_c   1.000
_cell.angle_alpha   90.00
_cell.angle_beta   90.00
_cell.angle_gamma   90.00
#
_symmetry.space_group_name_H-M   'P 1'
#
loop_
_entity.id
_entity.type
_entity.pdbx_description
1 polymer ?
#
loop_
_entity_poly.entity_id
_entity_poly.type
_entity_poly.pdbx_seq_one_letter_code
_entity_poly.pdbx_strand_id
1 'polypeptide(L)'
;MSQATIPKQGIRALLDLDWLQSNIRCQHRCPAHMDVPGYIRLISQGKYVESYKLMRETNPFPAVCGYICPHPCESKCKRGDFDRPVAIDALKRFVTDYIYKNKIKIPPPKVNKRAEKVAIIGAGPAGLTAANDLAGMGYSVTVFEKESQVGGMMMWAIPSYRLPREQIMFDVGHIMSRGVEIKINTPIGSPGKTLSDLHKEGYKAVFLAVGAQKGKRLEIPGEEGTKGVMDCLEFLKNVNAGDMRSPGKKVAVIGGGNSAIDAARTAQRLCPEVYIVYRRTREEMPALSWEIEEAEHEGIKFNYLAAPVRILIENGKVKALECIKMKMGKPDSSGRRRPEPVPNSEFTIETDCIITAISQESDLKFLGAHHGLEVTKWGMIAVDENLATNKKGVFAGGDVTLGPSTVIECIAQGHTAAKSIDRYLRGEDIREPKKKVWVSLLDGEFDLREGNYDAVPRQKMQLLPVDDRQGTFNLVELGLTETQAEKEALRCLKCDLSINVETNECVLCGRCSMVCPVGALRQVEVDNESKEYRPYVSKDGIVIKYTDICIRCGNCKDCPVNVISLKRVLWKPNEEINKMLEEKEE
;
A
#
# COMPACT_ATOMS: atom_id res chain seq x y z
N MET A 1 15.34 -4.62 24.21
CA MET A 1 15.49 -5.88 23.47
C MET A 1 14.85 -5.70 22.10
N SER A 2 15.38 -4.93 21.13
CA SER A 2 16.75 -4.55 20.73
C SER A 2 17.57 -5.72 20.20
N GLN A 3 17.93 -5.70 18.91
CA GLN A 3 19.08 -6.40 18.33
C GLN A 3 19.27 -7.92 18.58
N ALA A 4 18.29 -8.64 19.12
CA ALA A 4 18.31 -10.10 19.22
C ALA A 4 17.40 -10.64 18.11
N THR A 5 17.88 -11.09 16.94
CA THR A 5 18.93 -12.09 16.70
C THR A 5 19.54 -11.89 15.31
N ILE A 6 20.43 -10.91 15.15
CA ILE A 6 21.29 -10.81 13.96
C ILE A 6 22.67 -11.34 14.39
N PRO A 7 23.11 -12.53 13.95
CA PRO A 7 24.46 -13.00 14.24
C PRO A 7 25.48 -12.00 13.69
N LYS A 8 26.51 -11.69 14.48
CA LYS A 8 27.61 -10.78 14.10
C LYS A 8 28.47 -11.30 12.93
N GLN A 9 28.18 -12.49 12.42
CA GLN A 9 28.89 -13.14 11.32
C GLN A 9 27.86 -13.77 10.39
N GLY A 10 27.87 -13.32 9.14
CA GLY A 10 27.13 -13.89 8.03
C GLY A 10 28.05 -13.87 6.80
N ILE A 11 28.03 -14.95 6.01
CA ILE A 11 28.79 -15.01 4.76
C ILE A 11 28.24 -13.96 3.78
N ARG A 12 29.12 -13.06 3.35
CA ARG A 12 28.79 -11.86 2.58
C ARG A 12 28.72 -12.20 1.09
N ALA A 13 27.54 -12.13 0.50
CA ALA A 13 27.35 -12.25 -0.94
C ALA A 13 26.69 -10.97 -1.48
N LEU A 14 27.28 -10.37 -2.52
CA LEU A 14 26.63 -9.35 -3.33
C LEU A 14 25.49 -10.03 -4.11
N LEU A 15 24.27 -9.95 -3.59
CA LEU A 15 23.07 -10.33 -4.32
C LEU A 15 22.50 -9.06 -4.98
N ASP A 16 22.34 -9.12 -6.29
CA ASP A 16 21.74 -8.04 -7.09
C ASP A 16 20.27 -7.81 -6.68
N LEU A 17 19.75 -6.59 -6.92
CA LEU A 17 18.35 -6.22 -6.68
C LEU A 17 17.39 -7.16 -7.43
N ASP A 18 17.81 -7.68 -8.58
CA ASP A 18 17.07 -8.63 -9.41
C ASP A 18 16.72 -9.94 -8.68
N TRP A 19 17.54 -10.35 -7.70
CA TRP A 19 17.27 -11.55 -6.92
C TRP A 19 15.99 -11.39 -6.09
N LEU A 20 15.79 -10.23 -5.45
CA LEU A 20 14.60 -9.95 -4.65
C LEU A 20 13.35 -9.96 -5.52
N GLN A 21 13.40 -9.27 -6.66
CA GLN A 21 12.28 -9.19 -7.59
C GLN A 21 11.83 -10.57 -8.04
N SER A 22 12.78 -11.46 -8.28
CA SER A 22 12.51 -12.82 -8.76
C SER A 22 12.06 -13.76 -7.63
N ASN A 23 12.63 -13.61 -6.42
CA ASN A 23 12.47 -14.60 -5.34
C ASN A 23 11.49 -14.16 -4.23
N ILE A 24 11.56 -12.92 -3.72
CA ILE A 24 10.69 -12.42 -2.63
C ILE A 24 9.67 -11.43 -3.18
N ARG A 25 8.88 -11.90 -4.14
CA ARG A 25 7.91 -11.10 -4.92
C ARG A 25 6.92 -10.33 -4.05
N CYS A 26 6.47 -10.90 -2.92
CA CYS A 26 5.51 -10.24 -2.03
C CYS A 26 6.08 -8.98 -1.36
N GLN A 27 7.35 -9.03 -0.93
CA GLN A 27 8.04 -7.92 -0.30
C GLN A 27 8.44 -6.86 -1.34
N HIS A 28 8.97 -7.28 -2.50
CA HIS A 28 9.25 -6.35 -3.59
C HIS A 28 7.99 -5.62 -4.04
N ARG A 29 6.88 -6.34 -4.22
CA ARG A 29 5.65 -5.76 -4.78
C ARG A 29 4.90 -4.87 -3.78
N CYS A 30 5.19 -4.98 -2.49
CA CYS A 30 4.70 -4.05 -1.48
C CYS A 30 5.45 -2.72 -1.61
N PRO A 31 4.79 -1.58 -1.86
CA PRO A 31 5.47 -0.28 -1.97
C PRO A 31 6.24 0.12 -0.70
N ALA A 32 5.76 -0.28 0.47
CA ALA A 32 6.43 -0.08 1.74
C ALA A 32 7.47 -1.18 2.08
N HIS A 33 7.71 -2.12 1.16
CA HIS A 33 8.77 -3.13 1.27
C HIS A 33 8.76 -3.95 2.57
N MET A 34 7.55 -4.18 3.11
CA MET A 34 7.34 -4.92 4.35
C MET A 34 7.96 -6.32 4.27
N ASP A 35 8.56 -6.77 5.37
CA ASP A 35 9.14 -8.11 5.54
C ASP A 35 8.06 -9.18 5.68
N VAL A 36 7.32 -9.39 4.59
CA VAL A 36 6.16 -10.29 4.52
C VAL A 36 6.50 -11.71 4.98
N PRO A 37 7.54 -12.38 4.45
CA PRO A 37 7.86 -13.72 4.89
C PRO A 37 8.28 -13.76 6.37
N GLY A 38 8.99 -12.73 6.85
CA GLY A 38 9.43 -12.63 8.23
C GLY A 38 8.27 -12.55 9.21
N TYR A 39 7.32 -11.63 9.00
CA TYR A 39 6.21 -11.47 9.94
C TYR A 39 5.24 -12.64 9.88
N ILE A 40 5.04 -13.27 8.71
CA ILE A 40 4.21 -14.47 8.58
C ILE A 40 4.84 -15.66 9.33
N ARG A 41 6.17 -15.82 9.25
CA ARG A 41 6.87 -16.85 10.04
C ARG A 41 6.71 -16.63 11.55
N LEU A 42 6.67 -15.38 12.01
CA LEU A 42 6.40 -15.09 13.41
C LEU A 42 4.95 -15.44 13.80
N ILE A 43 3.98 -15.26 12.89
CA ILE A 43 2.59 -15.70 13.10
C ILE A 43 2.52 -17.21 13.24
N SER A 44 3.19 -17.98 12.37
CA SER A 44 3.19 -19.45 12.45
C SER A 44 3.86 -19.99 13.72
N GLN A 45 4.55 -19.14 14.48
CA GLN A 45 5.20 -19.47 15.76
C GLN A 45 4.42 -18.94 16.98
N GLY A 46 3.23 -18.34 16.79
CA GLY A 46 2.47 -17.69 17.87
C GLY A 46 3.09 -16.37 18.38
N LYS A 47 4.11 -15.84 17.70
CA LYS A 47 4.87 -14.63 18.11
C LYS A 47 4.23 -13.36 17.54
N TYR A 48 2.99 -13.08 17.91
CA TYR A 48 2.20 -11.99 17.30
C TYR A 48 2.75 -10.60 17.65
N VAL A 49 3.29 -10.41 18.85
CA VAL A 49 3.89 -9.12 19.26
C VAL A 49 5.13 -8.82 18.43
N GLU A 50 5.99 -9.80 18.21
CA GLU A 50 7.19 -9.70 17.37
C GLU A 50 6.80 -9.48 15.91
N SER A 51 5.78 -10.19 15.42
CA SER A 51 5.23 -10.02 14.08
C SER A 51 4.77 -8.58 13.84
N TYR A 52 4.01 -8.02 14.78
CA TYR A 52 3.55 -6.63 14.71
C TYR A 52 4.70 -5.62 14.79
N LYS A 53 5.70 -5.85 15.65
CA LYS A 53 6.91 -5.00 15.70
C LYS A 53 7.63 -4.98 14.35
N LEU A 54 7.75 -6.13 13.69
CA LEU A 54 8.39 -6.25 12.38
C LEU A 54 7.58 -5.53 11.30
N MET A 55 6.25 -5.64 11.29
CA MET A 55 5.39 -4.88 10.37
C MET A 55 5.62 -3.37 10.52
N ARG A 56 5.75 -2.89 11.77
CA ARG A 56 5.94 -1.47 12.09
C ARG A 56 7.29 -0.88 11.70
N GLU A 57 8.26 -1.70 11.31
CA GLU A 57 9.55 -1.19 10.84
C GLU A 57 9.43 -0.39 9.55
N THR A 58 8.52 -0.78 8.66
CA THR A 58 8.30 -0.11 7.37
C THR A 58 6.86 0.26 7.09
N ASN A 59 5.92 -0.05 7.98
CA ASN A 59 4.54 0.37 7.83
C ASN A 59 4.05 0.98 9.15
N PRO A 60 3.89 2.31 9.25
CA PRO A 60 3.33 2.94 10.44
C PRO A 60 1.81 2.76 10.57
N PHE A 61 1.15 2.20 9.55
CA PHE A 61 -0.29 1.94 9.49
C PHE A 61 -0.64 0.45 9.22
N PRO A 62 -0.06 -0.50 9.97
CA PRO A 62 -0.30 -1.93 9.71
C PRO A 62 -1.77 -2.30 9.97
N ALA A 63 -2.43 -1.69 10.96
CA ALA A 63 -3.84 -1.94 11.23
C ALA A 63 -4.69 -1.42 10.06
N VAL A 64 -4.56 -0.15 9.68
CA VAL A 64 -5.32 0.39 8.53
C VAL A 64 -5.09 -0.45 7.27
N CYS A 65 -3.84 -0.79 6.96
CA CYS A 65 -3.53 -1.61 5.81
C CYS A 65 -4.15 -3.01 5.88
N GLY A 66 -4.31 -3.62 7.06
CA GLY A 66 -5.01 -4.90 7.21
C GLY A 66 -6.52 -4.85 6.94
N TYR A 67 -7.10 -3.65 6.79
CA TYR A 67 -8.53 -3.50 6.51
C TYR A 67 -8.82 -3.09 5.06
N ILE A 68 -7.91 -2.38 4.39
CA ILE A 68 -8.21 -1.70 3.11
C ILE A 68 -7.10 -1.79 2.05
N CYS A 69 -6.03 -2.53 2.30
CA CYS A 69 -4.95 -2.66 1.32
C CYS A 69 -5.46 -3.36 0.04
N PRO A 70 -4.96 -2.98 -1.14
CA PRO A 70 -5.28 -3.69 -2.40
C PRO A 70 -4.46 -4.98 -2.59
N HIS A 71 -3.74 -5.42 -1.56
CA HIS A 71 -2.93 -6.65 -1.51
C HIS A 71 -1.95 -6.83 -2.69
N PRO A 72 -1.12 -5.81 -3.05
CA PRO A 72 -0.20 -5.95 -4.17
C PRO A 72 0.80 -7.10 -3.92
N CYS A 73 1.14 -7.35 -2.65
CA CYS A 73 1.97 -8.47 -2.22
C CYS A 73 1.39 -9.86 -2.53
N GLU A 74 0.06 -10.01 -2.58
CA GLU A 74 -0.61 -11.27 -2.93
C GLU A 74 -0.65 -11.50 -4.44
N SER A 75 -0.75 -10.43 -5.24
CA SER A 75 -0.87 -10.48 -6.71
C SER A 75 0.30 -11.17 -7.43
N LYS A 76 1.47 -11.23 -6.78
CA LYS A 76 2.69 -11.87 -7.28
C LYS A 76 3.26 -12.87 -6.29
N CYS A 77 2.50 -13.27 -5.27
CA CYS A 77 2.94 -14.26 -4.31
C CYS A 77 3.29 -15.56 -5.02
N LYS A 78 4.54 -16.04 -4.84
CA LYS A 78 5.04 -17.27 -5.48
C LYS A 78 4.19 -18.51 -5.21
N ARG A 79 3.49 -18.55 -4.06
CA ARG A 79 2.54 -19.62 -3.74
C ARG A 79 1.43 -19.73 -4.79
N GLY A 80 1.00 -18.60 -5.36
CA GLY A 80 0.00 -18.54 -6.43
C GLY A 80 0.43 -19.17 -7.76
N ASP A 81 1.73 -19.46 -7.95
CA ASP A 81 2.21 -20.21 -9.12
C ASP A 81 1.81 -21.70 -9.05
N PHE A 82 1.45 -22.20 -7.86
CA PHE A 82 1.13 -23.61 -7.59
C PHE A 82 -0.33 -23.81 -7.14
N ASP A 83 -0.86 -22.90 -6.32
CA ASP A 83 -2.27 -22.94 -5.88
C ASP A 83 -2.91 -21.52 -5.78
N ARG A 84 -3.25 -21.04 -4.57
CA ARG A 84 -3.76 -19.72 -4.28
C ARG A 84 -2.73 -18.96 -3.45
N PRO A 85 -2.53 -17.65 -3.67
CA PRO A 85 -1.60 -16.86 -2.88
C PRO A 85 -1.91 -16.98 -1.37
N VAL A 86 -0.88 -16.75 -0.55
CA VAL A 86 -1.08 -16.62 0.90
C VAL A 86 -1.99 -15.41 1.14
N ALA A 87 -2.96 -15.52 2.05
CA ALA A 87 -3.80 -14.40 2.50
C ALA A 87 -3.00 -13.48 3.44
N ILE A 88 -1.96 -12.86 2.88
CA ILE A 88 -0.99 -12.00 3.55
C ILE A 88 -1.70 -10.88 4.32
N ASP A 89 -2.72 -10.27 3.72
CA ASP A 89 -3.41 -9.15 4.36
C ASP A 89 -4.30 -9.59 5.53
N ALA A 90 -5.03 -10.69 5.36
CA ALA A 90 -5.83 -11.28 6.43
C ALA A 90 -4.97 -11.70 7.63
N LEU A 91 -3.75 -12.20 7.38
CA LEU A 91 -2.76 -12.48 8.42
C LEU A 91 -2.26 -11.21 9.13
N LYS A 92 -2.00 -10.14 8.37
CA LYS A 92 -1.64 -8.83 8.93
C LYS A 92 -2.74 -8.31 9.84
N ARG A 93 -3.98 -8.36 9.35
CA ARG A 93 -5.17 -7.95 10.10
C ARG A 93 -5.37 -8.75 11.37
N PHE A 94 -5.22 -10.08 11.31
CA PHE A 94 -5.31 -10.93 12.50
C PHE A 94 -4.34 -10.46 13.59
N VAL A 95 -3.07 -10.20 13.23
CA VAL A 95 -2.06 -9.73 14.18
C VAL A 95 -2.45 -8.36 14.75
N THR A 96 -2.86 -7.41 13.91
CA THR A 96 -3.20 -6.06 14.37
C THR A 96 -4.43 -6.07 15.29
N ASP A 97 -5.44 -6.87 14.95
CA ASP A 97 -6.63 -7.09 15.77
C ASP A 97 -6.26 -7.72 17.12
N TYR A 98 -5.33 -8.69 17.13
CA TYR A 98 -4.84 -9.30 18.37
C TYR A 98 -4.17 -8.26 19.27
N ILE A 99 -3.27 -7.43 18.73
CA ILE A 99 -2.59 -6.38 19.51
C ILE A 99 -3.60 -5.37 20.07
N TYR A 100 -4.56 -4.94 19.23
CA TYR A 100 -5.58 -3.98 19.62
C TYR A 100 -6.51 -4.53 20.71
N LYS A 101 -7.09 -5.73 20.52
CA LYS A 101 -8.02 -6.36 21.48
C LYS A 101 -7.37 -6.63 22.83
N ASN A 102 -6.10 -7.07 22.82
CA ASN A 102 -5.33 -7.32 24.05
C ASN A 102 -4.70 -6.05 24.65
N LYS A 103 -4.93 -4.87 24.05
CA LYS A 103 -4.40 -3.57 24.51
C LYS A 103 -2.89 -3.58 24.74
N ILE A 104 -2.16 -4.29 23.88
CA ILE A 104 -0.71 -4.49 24.01
C ILE A 104 0.00 -3.18 23.65
N LYS A 105 0.72 -2.61 24.61
CA LYS A 105 1.48 -1.37 24.43
C LYS A 105 2.90 -1.66 23.99
N ILE A 106 3.33 -0.99 22.92
CA ILE A 106 4.71 -1.07 22.42
C ILE A 106 5.32 0.33 22.50
N PRO A 107 6.17 0.59 23.50
CA PRO A 107 6.78 1.90 23.65
C PRO A 107 7.73 2.18 22.47
N PRO A 108 7.80 3.44 22.00
CA PRO A 108 8.75 3.81 20.97
C PRO A 108 10.19 3.72 21.50
N PRO A 109 11.18 3.44 20.63
CA PRO A 109 12.58 3.54 20.99
C PRO A 109 12.94 4.96 21.46
N LYS A 110 13.90 5.07 22.38
CA LYS A 110 14.50 6.37 22.73
C LYS A 110 15.37 6.85 21.57
N VAL A 111 15.32 8.16 21.31
CA VAL A 111 16.06 8.80 20.21
C VAL A 111 16.80 10.02 20.76
N ASN A 112 17.98 10.30 20.21
CA ASN A 112 18.70 11.54 20.50
C ASN A 112 18.00 12.69 19.78
N LYS A 113 17.71 13.78 20.51
CA LYS A 113 17.02 14.94 19.95
C LYS A 113 17.97 15.76 19.08
N ARG A 114 17.40 16.32 18.00
CA ARG A 114 18.04 17.27 17.09
C ARG A 114 17.42 18.65 17.28
N ALA A 115 18.17 19.70 16.92
CA ALA A 115 17.72 21.08 17.10
C ALA A 115 16.75 21.54 16.00
N GLU A 116 16.86 20.94 14.81
CA GLU A 116 16.11 21.30 13.63
C GLU A 116 14.62 20.93 13.76
N LYS A 117 13.77 21.83 13.24
CA LYS A 117 12.32 21.67 13.20
C LYS A 117 11.83 21.39 11.79
N VAL A 118 10.87 20.48 11.67
CA VAL A 118 10.22 20.15 10.40
C VAL A 118 8.71 20.36 10.51
N ALA A 119 8.13 21.06 9.52
CA ALA A 119 6.69 21.22 9.40
C ALA A 119 6.13 20.26 8.35
N ILE A 120 5.01 19.62 8.66
CA ILE A 120 4.28 18.76 7.73
C ILE A 120 2.87 19.30 7.60
N ILE A 121 2.38 19.47 6.37
CA ILE A 121 1.05 20.02 6.10
C ILE A 121 0.18 18.89 5.56
N GLY A 122 -0.79 18.46 6.38
CA GLY A 122 -1.67 17.32 6.14
C GLY A 122 -1.33 16.12 7.02
N ALA A 123 -2.32 15.66 7.81
CA ALA A 123 -2.22 14.47 8.66
C ALA A 123 -2.81 13.22 7.99
N GLY A 124 -2.58 13.08 6.68
CA GLY A 124 -2.85 11.85 5.92
C GLY A 124 -1.71 10.81 6.04
N PRO A 125 -1.83 9.66 5.36
CA PRO A 125 -0.85 8.58 5.47
C PRO A 125 0.58 8.99 5.07
N ALA A 126 0.76 9.80 4.02
CA ALA A 126 2.08 10.29 3.63
C ALA A 126 2.70 11.21 4.70
N GLY A 127 1.96 12.22 5.15
CA GLY A 127 2.43 13.19 6.14
C GLY A 127 2.76 12.55 7.48
N LEU A 128 1.88 11.68 7.97
CA LEU A 128 2.08 10.98 9.24
C LEU A 128 3.20 9.93 9.18
N THR A 129 3.42 9.29 8.03
CA THR A 129 4.59 8.42 7.82
C THR A 129 5.89 9.22 7.87
N ALA A 130 5.95 10.34 7.15
CA ALA A 130 7.12 11.22 7.20
C ALA A 130 7.36 11.72 8.64
N ALA A 131 6.29 12.05 9.37
CA ALA A 131 6.37 12.47 10.77
C ALA A 131 6.93 11.38 11.69
N ASN A 132 6.43 10.14 11.56
CA ASN A 132 6.90 8.98 12.31
C ASN A 132 8.41 8.78 12.15
N ASP A 133 8.89 8.84 10.92
CA ASP A 133 10.28 8.57 10.57
C ASP A 133 11.20 9.69 11.03
N LEU A 134 10.86 10.95 10.72
CA LEU A 134 11.64 12.12 11.15
C LEU A 134 11.72 12.24 12.68
N ALA A 135 10.62 11.97 13.39
CA ALA A 135 10.64 11.90 14.85
C ALA A 135 11.53 10.74 15.34
N GLY A 136 11.52 9.60 14.64
CA GLY A 136 12.43 8.47 14.87
C GLY A 136 13.91 8.81 14.64
N MET A 137 14.21 9.79 13.79
CA MET A 137 15.56 10.31 13.54
C MET A 137 15.97 11.42 14.52
N GLY A 138 15.06 11.83 15.42
CA GLY A 138 15.33 12.80 16.50
C GLY A 138 14.83 14.22 16.24
N TYR A 139 14.24 14.51 15.07
CA TYR A 139 13.76 15.84 14.73
C TYR A 139 12.54 16.26 15.56
N SER A 140 12.37 17.57 15.73
CA SER A 140 11.14 18.15 16.27
C SER A 140 10.15 18.35 15.12
N VAL A 141 9.08 17.55 15.09
CA VAL A 141 8.11 17.54 13.98
C VAL A 141 6.76 18.05 14.45
N THR A 142 6.22 19.03 13.71
CA THR A 142 4.84 19.50 13.87
C THR A 142 4.04 19.20 12.60
N VAL A 143 2.93 18.49 12.74
CA VAL A 143 1.95 18.23 11.67
C VAL A 143 0.79 19.20 11.81
N PHE A 144 0.47 19.92 10.75
CA PHE A 144 -0.67 20.84 10.68
C PHE A 144 -1.78 20.19 9.87
N GLU A 145 -2.94 19.98 10.50
CA GLU A 145 -4.12 19.38 9.90
C GLU A 145 -5.25 20.41 9.85
N LYS A 146 -5.86 20.58 8.67
CA LYS A 146 -6.96 21.53 8.45
C LYS A 146 -8.23 21.07 9.16
N GLU A 147 -8.49 19.76 9.16
CA GLU A 147 -9.71 19.16 9.68
C GLU A 147 -9.66 18.95 11.20
N SER A 148 -10.81 18.57 11.77
CA SER A 148 -10.96 18.32 13.20
C SER A 148 -10.38 16.98 13.67
N GLN A 149 -10.04 16.08 12.72
CA GLN A 149 -9.46 14.77 12.99
C GLN A 149 -8.35 14.45 11.99
N VAL A 150 -7.41 13.66 12.47
CA VAL A 150 -6.27 13.12 11.72
C VAL A 150 -6.65 11.88 10.90
N GLY A 151 -5.81 11.50 9.94
CA GLY A 151 -5.97 10.32 9.10
C GLY A 151 -6.31 10.62 7.64
N GLY A 152 -6.60 11.89 7.29
CA GLY A 152 -6.91 12.31 5.92
C GLY A 152 -8.06 11.49 5.31
N MET A 153 -7.88 11.01 4.07
CA MET A 153 -8.90 10.20 3.37
C MET A 153 -9.25 8.88 4.09
N MET A 154 -8.34 8.33 4.90
CA MET A 154 -8.64 7.14 5.70
C MET A 154 -9.75 7.43 6.71
N MET A 155 -9.75 8.62 7.31
CA MET A 155 -10.74 9.07 8.29
C MET A 155 -12.02 9.54 7.62
N TRP A 156 -11.90 10.30 6.53
CA TRP A 156 -13.02 11.06 5.97
C TRP A 156 -13.68 10.42 4.76
N ALA A 157 -12.99 9.60 3.96
CA ALA A 157 -13.56 9.03 2.73
C ALA A 157 -13.87 7.53 2.86
N ILE A 158 -12.95 6.74 3.41
CA ILE A 158 -13.13 5.30 3.52
C ILE A 158 -14.26 4.99 4.51
N PRO A 159 -15.32 4.23 4.16
CA PRO A 159 -16.45 3.96 5.06
C PRO A 159 -16.11 3.12 6.29
N SER A 160 -16.84 3.31 7.39
CA SER A 160 -16.57 2.61 8.67
C SER A 160 -16.87 1.12 8.64
N TYR A 161 -17.75 0.66 7.74
CA TYR A 161 -17.99 -0.77 7.52
C TYR A 161 -16.81 -1.49 6.87
N ARG A 162 -15.80 -0.75 6.35
CA ARG A 162 -14.52 -1.26 5.85
C ARG A 162 -13.36 -0.93 6.78
N LEU A 163 -13.33 0.29 7.33
CA LEU A 163 -12.23 0.76 8.16
C LEU A 163 -12.75 1.46 9.43
N PRO A 164 -12.70 0.79 10.59
CA PRO A 164 -13.11 1.40 11.84
C PRO A 164 -12.21 2.57 12.25
N ARG A 165 -12.79 3.63 12.80
CA ARG A 165 -12.08 4.88 13.13
C ARG A 165 -11.06 4.68 14.23
N GLU A 166 -11.37 3.81 15.17
CA GLU A 166 -10.49 3.40 16.27
C GLU A 166 -9.22 2.69 15.77
N GLN A 167 -9.26 1.99 14.63
CA GLN A 167 -8.07 1.35 14.06
C GLN A 167 -7.15 2.38 13.41
N ILE A 168 -7.71 3.43 12.80
CA ILE A 168 -6.93 4.58 12.34
C ILE A 168 -6.24 5.24 13.53
N MET A 169 -7.00 5.54 14.58
CA MET A 169 -6.46 6.20 15.77
C MET A 169 -5.48 5.32 16.56
N PHE A 170 -5.61 3.99 16.47
CA PHE A 170 -4.64 3.06 17.04
C PHE A 170 -3.27 3.21 16.40
N ASP A 171 -3.20 3.19 15.06
CA ASP A 171 -1.94 3.42 14.33
C ASP A 171 -1.42 4.85 14.54
N VAL A 172 -2.29 5.87 14.51
CA VAL A 172 -1.88 7.27 14.74
C VAL A 172 -1.37 7.50 16.16
N GLY A 173 -1.98 6.86 17.16
CA GLY A 173 -1.55 6.95 18.55
C GLY A 173 -0.11 6.46 18.73
N HIS A 174 0.30 5.45 17.97
CA HIS A 174 1.69 4.99 17.94
C HIS A 174 2.64 6.03 17.34
N ILE A 175 2.23 6.77 16.32
CA ILE A 175 3.02 7.85 15.71
C ILE A 175 3.16 9.01 16.72
N MET A 176 2.05 9.43 17.35
CA MET A 176 2.05 10.47 18.39
C MET A 176 2.96 10.09 19.57
N SER A 177 3.01 8.81 19.95
CA SER A 177 3.86 8.34 21.06
C SER A 177 5.37 8.62 20.83
N ARG A 178 5.81 8.79 19.58
CA ARG A 178 7.20 9.19 19.25
C ARG A 178 7.50 10.67 19.53
N GLY A 179 6.51 11.44 20.00
CA GLY A 179 6.63 12.87 20.28
C GLY A 179 6.37 13.77 19.07
N VAL A 180 5.62 13.27 18.08
CA VAL A 180 5.11 14.11 16.99
C VAL A 180 4.02 15.02 17.54
N GLU A 181 4.15 16.33 17.34
CA GLU A 181 3.11 17.30 17.67
C GLU A 181 2.11 17.38 16.49
N ILE A 182 0.81 17.27 16.77
CA ILE A 182 -0.22 17.41 15.74
C ILE A 182 -1.18 18.54 16.13
N LYS A 183 -1.35 19.52 15.23
CA LYS A 183 -2.25 20.66 15.37
C LYS A 183 -3.42 20.50 14.40
N ILE A 184 -4.55 20.05 14.92
CA ILE A 184 -5.83 19.97 14.18
C ILE A 184 -6.49 21.34 14.04
N ASN A 185 -7.48 21.48 13.16
CA ASN A 185 -8.16 22.74 12.86
C ASN A 185 -7.19 23.90 12.52
N THR A 186 -6.03 23.57 11.96
CA THR A 186 -4.95 24.51 11.69
C THR A 186 -4.61 24.49 10.19
N PRO A 187 -5.47 25.06 9.33
CA PRO A 187 -5.14 25.19 7.90
C PRO A 187 -3.89 26.06 7.73
N ILE A 188 -2.96 25.58 6.92
CA ILE A 188 -1.83 26.38 6.42
C ILE A 188 -2.20 26.86 5.01
N GLY A 189 -1.95 28.14 4.72
CA GLY A 189 -2.27 28.80 3.47
C GLY A 189 -3.13 30.05 3.64
N SER A 190 -3.39 30.72 2.53
CA SER A 190 -4.23 31.91 2.43
C SER A 190 -5.66 31.66 2.91
N PRO A 191 -6.29 32.60 3.65
CA PRO A 191 -5.76 33.91 4.08
C PRO A 191 -4.94 33.87 5.39
N GLY A 192 -4.66 32.67 5.92
CA GLY A 192 -3.94 32.47 7.18
C GLY A 192 -2.43 32.33 7.04
N LYS A 193 -1.84 31.48 7.88
CA LYS A 193 -0.39 31.27 7.99
C LYS A 193 0.18 30.67 6.69
N THR A 194 1.19 31.29 6.09
CA THR A 194 1.79 30.83 4.82
C THR A 194 3.02 29.94 5.02
N LEU A 195 3.54 29.35 3.93
CA LEU A 195 4.81 28.62 3.95
C LEU A 195 6.00 29.50 4.38
N SER A 196 5.97 30.79 4.03
CA SER A 196 7.01 31.75 4.43
C SER A 196 7.01 31.97 5.94
N ASP A 197 5.82 31.99 6.55
CA ASP A 197 5.69 32.20 8.00
C ASP A 197 6.20 30.99 8.78
N LEU A 198 5.97 29.76 8.28
CA LEU A 198 6.59 28.57 8.85
C LEU A 198 8.13 28.66 8.83
N HIS A 199 8.72 29.17 7.75
CA HIS A 199 10.17 29.38 7.70
C HIS A 199 10.64 30.40 8.74
N LYS A 200 9.92 31.52 8.90
CA LYS A 200 10.21 32.54 9.93
C LYS A 200 10.06 32.00 11.36
N GLU A 201 9.16 31.04 11.58
CA GLU A 201 8.99 30.32 12.86
C GLU A 201 10.10 29.30 13.14
N GLY A 202 11.07 29.15 12.22
CA GLY A 202 12.27 28.34 12.40
C GLY A 202 12.17 26.92 11.84
N TYR A 203 11.09 26.59 11.12
CA TYR A 203 11.01 25.31 10.40
C TYR A 203 12.01 25.31 9.23
N LYS A 204 12.93 24.34 9.25
CA LYS A 204 14.04 24.24 8.28
C LYS A 204 13.66 23.48 7.02
N ALA A 205 12.66 22.61 7.12
CA ALA A 205 12.06 21.91 5.98
C ALA A 205 10.53 21.88 6.15
N VAL A 206 9.82 21.87 5.01
CA VAL A 206 8.37 21.74 4.94
C VAL A 206 8.00 20.60 3.99
N PHE A 207 7.10 19.72 4.41
CA PHE A 207 6.53 18.65 3.60
C PHE A 207 5.04 18.89 3.32
N LEU A 208 4.66 18.95 2.05
CA LEU A 208 3.28 19.12 1.58
C LEU A 208 2.64 17.75 1.32
N ALA A 209 1.73 17.35 2.20
CA ALA A 209 1.01 16.07 2.15
C ALA A 209 -0.51 16.27 2.19
N VAL A 210 -1.01 17.25 1.43
CA VAL A 210 -2.41 17.73 1.45
C VAL A 210 -3.41 16.86 0.67
N GLY A 211 -2.92 15.90 -0.11
CA GLY A 211 -3.74 14.94 -0.83
C GLY A 211 -4.46 15.49 -2.08
N ALA A 212 -5.48 14.76 -2.54
CA ALA A 212 -6.37 15.10 -3.64
C ALA A 212 -7.82 15.23 -3.12
N GLN A 213 -8.12 16.39 -2.55
CA GLN A 213 -9.27 16.62 -1.68
C GLN A 213 -10.56 17.06 -2.39
N LYS A 214 -10.53 17.23 -3.71
CA LYS A 214 -11.67 17.74 -4.48
C LYS A 214 -12.05 16.75 -5.58
N GLY A 215 -13.31 16.35 -5.67
CA GLY A 215 -13.77 15.52 -6.79
C GLY A 215 -13.89 16.31 -8.10
N LYS A 216 -13.72 15.59 -9.22
CA LYS A 216 -13.94 16.16 -10.55
C LYS A 216 -15.42 16.24 -10.87
N ARG A 217 -15.80 17.36 -11.51
CA ARG A 217 -17.14 17.59 -12.04
C ARG A 217 -17.35 16.86 -13.37
N LEU A 218 -18.59 16.48 -13.65
CA LEU A 218 -19.01 15.88 -14.93
C LEU A 218 -18.93 16.89 -16.08
N GLU A 219 -19.11 18.18 -15.78
CA GLU A 219 -19.09 19.28 -16.77
C GLU A 219 -20.16 19.11 -17.87
N ILE A 220 -21.35 18.65 -17.45
CA ILE A 220 -22.51 18.45 -18.33
C ILE A 220 -23.64 19.44 -18.03
N PRO A 221 -24.52 19.73 -19.01
CA PRO A 221 -25.68 20.57 -18.79
C PRO A 221 -26.55 20.07 -17.63
N GLY A 222 -26.96 21.00 -16.77
CA GLY A 222 -27.80 20.74 -15.61
C GLY A 222 -27.08 20.28 -14.34
N GLU A 223 -25.74 20.18 -14.34
CA GLU A 223 -24.97 19.85 -13.14
C GLU A 223 -24.94 20.98 -12.11
N GLU A 224 -24.69 22.21 -12.57
CA GLU A 224 -24.42 23.35 -11.68
C GLU A 224 -25.69 23.90 -11.01
N GLY A 225 -25.62 24.10 -9.69
CA GLY A 225 -26.73 24.67 -8.91
C GLY A 225 -27.93 23.74 -8.71
N THR A 226 -27.86 22.50 -9.21
CA THR A 226 -28.96 21.53 -9.12
C THR A 226 -28.95 20.80 -7.78
N LYS A 227 -30.06 20.85 -7.06
CA LYS A 227 -30.21 20.11 -5.80
C LYS A 227 -30.31 18.61 -6.09
N GLY A 228 -29.51 17.81 -5.38
CA GLY A 228 -29.43 16.36 -5.56
C GLY A 228 -28.18 15.91 -6.30
N VAL A 229 -27.35 16.82 -6.82
CA VAL A 229 -26.00 16.49 -7.31
C VAL A 229 -25.01 16.67 -6.16
N MET A 230 -24.21 15.64 -5.88
CA MET A 230 -23.26 15.64 -4.77
C MET A 230 -21.89 15.12 -5.22
N ASP A 231 -20.83 15.69 -4.65
CA ASP A 231 -19.50 15.12 -4.76
C ASP A 231 -19.38 13.84 -3.91
N CYS A 232 -18.67 12.84 -4.45
CA CYS A 232 -18.44 11.56 -3.77
C CYS A 232 -17.70 11.73 -2.44
N LEU A 233 -16.65 12.57 -2.39
CA LEU A 233 -15.89 12.76 -1.16
C LEU A 233 -16.69 13.54 -0.12
N GLU A 234 -17.46 14.55 -0.54
CA GLU A 234 -18.37 15.27 0.35
C GLU A 234 -19.42 14.34 0.96
N PHE A 235 -20.07 13.50 0.14
CA PHE A 235 -21.04 12.51 0.61
C PHE A 235 -20.42 11.55 1.64
N LEU A 236 -19.28 10.93 1.31
CA LEU A 236 -18.60 10.01 2.21
C LEU A 236 -18.14 10.70 3.50
N LYS A 237 -17.62 11.93 3.40
CA LYS A 237 -17.20 12.73 4.56
C LYS A 237 -18.37 13.02 5.49
N ASN A 238 -19.52 13.42 4.95
CA ASN A 238 -20.71 13.72 5.75
C ASN A 238 -21.21 12.47 6.48
N VAL A 239 -21.28 11.32 5.80
CA VAL A 239 -21.68 10.05 6.43
C VAL A 239 -20.70 9.65 7.53
N ASN A 240 -19.39 9.77 7.28
CA ASN A 240 -18.36 9.49 8.28
C ASN A 240 -18.36 10.49 9.45
N ALA A 241 -18.90 11.68 9.26
CA ALA A 241 -19.15 12.68 10.31
C ALA A 241 -20.46 12.42 11.08
N GLY A 242 -21.25 11.41 10.70
CA GLY A 242 -22.49 11.00 11.37
C GLY A 242 -23.78 11.45 10.67
N ASP A 243 -23.71 11.98 9.46
CA ASP A 243 -24.91 12.31 8.68
C ASP A 243 -25.51 11.04 8.06
N MET A 244 -26.54 10.51 8.72
CA MET A 244 -27.24 9.29 8.31
C MET A 244 -28.47 9.57 7.44
N ARG A 245 -28.64 10.81 6.95
CA ARG A 245 -29.76 11.14 6.09
C ARG A 245 -29.64 10.42 4.75
N SER A 246 -30.76 9.89 4.27
CA SER A 246 -30.84 9.30 2.95
C SER A 246 -30.52 10.37 1.88
N PRO A 247 -29.55 10.16 0.98
CA PRO A 247 -29.30 11.07 -0.13
C PRO A 247 -30.45 11.11 -1.15
N GLY A 248 -31.32 10.08 -1.16
CA GLY A 248 -32.43 9.97 -2.11
C GLY A 248 -33.18 8.65 -2.05
N LYS A 249 -34.23 8.50 -2.88
CA LYS A 249 -34.92 7.21 -3.09
C LYS A 249 -34.21 6.34 -4.12
N LYS A 250 -33.74 6.95 -5.21
CA LYS A 250 -33.00 6.34 -6.32
C LYS A 250 -31.71 7.12 -6.55
N VAL A 251 -30.58 6.50 -6.22
CA VAL A 251 -29.25 7.14 -6.29
C VAL A 251 -28.44 6.61 -7.46
N ALA A 252 -27.97 7.51 -8.32
CA ALA A 252 -27.04 7.23 -9.41
C ALA A 252 -25.60 7.58 -8.98
N VAL A 253 -24.72 6.60 -8.88
CA VAL A 253 -23.29 6.83 -8.64
C VAL A 253 -22.51 6.76 -9.95
N ILE A 254 -21.82 7.83 -10.32
CA ILE A 254 -21.12 7.93 -11.61
C ILE A 254 -19.63 7.62 -11.42
N GLY A 255 -19.17 6.48 -11.94
CA GLY A 255 -17.77 6.08 -11.83
C GLY A 255 -17.59 4.57 -11.73
N GLY A 256 -16.35 4.11 -11.60
CA GLY A 256 -16.04 2.69 -11.44
C GLY A 256 -14.79 2.40 -10.60
N GLY A 257 -14.27 3.39 -9.90
CA GLY A 257 -13.15 3.23 -8.95
C GLY A 257 -13.63 2.93 -7.54
N ASN A 258 -12.68 2.71 -6.63
CA ASN A 258 -12.98 2.36 -5.24
C ASN A 258 -13.91 3.37 -4.57
N SER A 259 -13.72 4.68 -4.80
CA SER A 259 -14.63 5.71 -4.26
C SER A 259 -16.06 5.58 -4.77
N ALA A 260 -16.25 5.15 -6.02
CA ALA A 260 -17.59 4.91 -6.57
C ALA A 260 -18.25 3.70 -5.89
N ILE A 261 -17.50 2.62 -5.67
CA ILE A 261 -17.98 1.44 -4.94
C ILE A 261 -18.29 1.79 -3.49
N ASP A 262 -17.39 2.50 -2.81
CA ASP A 262 -17.58 2.94 -1.42
C ASP A 262 -18.82 3.84 -1.29
N ALA A 263 -19.01 4.79 -2.21
CA ALA A 263 -20.18 5.65 -2.22
C ALA A 263 -21.47 4.87 -2.52
N ALA A 264 -21.45 3.94 -3.48
CA ALA A 264 -22.62 3.14 -3.81
C ALA A 264 -23.04 2.23 -2.65
N ARG A 265 -22.09 1.51 -2.04
CA ARG A 265 -22.33 0.67 -0.86
C ARG A 265 -22.73 1.48 0.37
N THR A 266 -22.18 2.68 0.53
CA THR A 266 -22.62 3.62 1.58
C THR A 266 -24.05 4.10 1.34
N ALA A 267 -24.39 4.49 0.11
CA ALA A 267 -25.74 4.88 -0.25
C ALA A 267 -26.74 3.72 -0.10
N GLN A 268 -26.35 2.48 -0.45
CA GLN A 268 -27.21 1.29 -0.34
C GLN A 268 -27.63 1.00 1.11
N ARG A 269 -26.84 1.45 2.09
CA ARG A 269 -27.19 1.37 3.51
C ARG A 269 -28.22 2.41 3.94
N LEU A 270 -28.34 3.51 3.20
CA LEU A 270 -29.18 4.67 3.51
C LEU A 270 -30.38 4.83 2.55
N CYS A 271 -30.40 4.09 1.45
CA CYS A 271 -31.35 4.24 0.35
C CYS A 271 -31.91 2.90 -0.12
N PRO A 272 -33.16 2.86 -0.61
CA PRO A 272 -33.75 1.63 -1.17
C PRO A 272 -33.12 1.19 -2.50
N GLU A 273 -32.80 2.12 -3.39
CA GLU A 273 -32.33 1.80 -4.75
C GLU A 273 -31.07 2.59 -5.10
N VAL A 274 -29.99 1.87 -5.36
CA VAL A 274 -28.71 2.43 -5.80
C VAL A 274 -28.22 1.72 -7.05
N TYR A 275 -27.68 2.50 -7.98
CA TYR A 275 -27.04 1.96 -9.16
C TYR A 275 -25.78 2.74 -9.54
N ILE A 276 -24.85 2.05 -10.17
CA ILE A 276 -23.62 2.61 -10.70
C ILE A 276 -23.77 2.82 -12.20
N VAL A 277 -23.40 3.99 -12.70
CA VAL A 277 -23.29 4.30 -14.13
C VAL A 277 -21.82 4.35 -14.49
N TYR A 278 -21.40 3.44 -15.37
CA TYR A 278 -20.01 3.32 -15.77
C TYR A 278 -19.85 3.25 -17.29
N ARG A 279 -18.99 4.11 -17.83
CA ARG A 279 -18.77 4.25 -19.28
C ARG A 279 -18.05 3.08 -19.93
N ARG A 280 -17.48 2.15 -19.16
CA ARG A 280 -16.78 0.94 -19.66
C ARG A 280 -17.46 -0.33 -19.16
N THR A 281 -16.85 -1.49 -19.40
CA THR A 281 -17.35 -2.76 -18.90
C THR A 281 -16.79 -3.07 -17.51
N ARG A 282 -17.26 -4.15 -16.89
CA ARG A 282 -16.75 -4.67 -15.61
C ARG A 282 -15.23 -4.90 -15.64
N GLU A 283 -14.70 -5.40 -16.75
CA GLU A 283 -13.27 -5.73 -16.90
C GLU A 283 -12.35 -4.50 -16.78
N GLU A 284 -12.83 -3.33 -17.21
CA GLU A 284 -12.04 -2.10 -17.14
C GLU A 284 -12.27 -1.30 -15.84
N MET A 285 -13.07 -1.80 -14.89
CA MET A 285 -13.27 -1.12 -13.61
C MET A 285 -11.96 -1.07 -12.81
N PRO A 286 -11.50 0.11 -12.37
CA PRO A 286 -10.32 0.21 -11.53
C PRO A 286 -10.55 -0.16 -10.06
N ALA A 287 -11.80 -0.35 -9.62
CA ALA A 287 -12.09 -0.81 -8.27
C ALA A 287 -11.59 -2.24 -8.02
N LEU A 288 -11.38 -2.58 -6.75
CA LEU A 288 -10.98 -3.93 -6.35
C LEU A 288 -12.09 -4.92 -6.71
N SER A 289 -11.73 -6.04 -7.35
CA SER A 289 -12.71 -6.98 -7.90
C SER A 289 -13.63 -7.55 -6.83
N TRP A 290 -13.11 -7.85 -5.65
CA TRP A 290 -13.90 -8.34 -4.52
C TRP A 290 -14.83 -7.28 -3.93
N GLU A 291 -14.47 -5.99 -4.01
CA GLU A 291 -15.37 -4.90 -3.59
C GLU A 291 -16.51 -4.71 -4.59
N ILE A 292 -16.26 -4.94 -5.89
CA ILE A 292 -17.30 -4.97 -6.93
C ILE A 292 -18.25 -6.15 -6.65
N GLU A 293 -17.71 -7.34 -6.39
CA GLU A 293 -18.50 -8.54 -6.05
C GLU A 293 -19.37 -8.30 -4.80
N GLU A 294 -18.83 -7.68 -3.76
CA GLU A 294 -19.61 -7.36 -2.55
C GLU A 294 -20.67 -6.28 -2.80
N ALA A 295 -20.44 -5.34 -3.72
CA ALA A 295 -21.48 -4.39 -4.14
C ALA A 295 -22.60 -5.10 -4.92
N GLU A 296 -22.26 -6.04 -5.81
CA GLU A 296 -23.21 -6.90 -6.53
C GLU A 296 -24.04 -7.74 -5.53
N HIS A 297 -23.41 -8.34 -4.52
CA HIS A 297 -24.08 -9.09 -3.46
C HIS A 297 -25.03 -8.24 -2.61
N GLU A 298 -24.69 -6.96 -2.36
CA GLU A 298 -25.54 -6.00 -1.65
C GLU A 298 -26.72 -5.47 -2.51
N GLY A 299 -26.87 -5.95 -3.76
CA GLY A 299 -27.98 -5.63 -4.64
C GLY A 299 -27.81 -4.35 -5.47
N ILE A 300 -26.61 -3.78 -5.51
CA ILE A 300 -26.32 -2.58 -6.30
C ILE A 300 -26.33 -2.96 -7.78
N LYS A 301 -27.11 -2.21 -8.58
CA LYS A 301 -27.23 -2.46 -10.02
C LYS A 301 -26.10 -1.74 -10.78
N PHE A 302 -25.58 -2.36 -11.83
CA PHE A 302 -24.53 -1.78 -12.67
C PHE A 302 -25.03 -1.50 -14.09
N ASN A 303 -25.05 -0.22 -14.46
CA ASN A 303 -25.27 0.25 -15.82
C ASN A 303 -23.92 0.46 -16.51
N TYR A 304 -23.36 -0.64 -17.02
CA TYR A 304 -22.15 -0.61 -17.84
C TYR A 304 -22.42 0.02 -19.21
N LEU A 305 -21.34 0.44 -19.88
CA LEU A 305 -21.42 1.04 -21.22
C LEU A 305 -22.38 2.24 -21.30
N ALA A 306 -22.44 3.04 -20.24
CA ALA A 306 -23.30 4.21 -20.14
C ALA A 306 -22.49 5.43 -19.68
N ALA A 307 -22.61 6.54 -20.40
CA ALA A 307 -21.98 7.81 -20.02
C ALA A 307 -23.03 8.91 -19.89
N PRO A 308 -23.01 9.71 -18.82
CA PRO A 308 -23.96 10.81 -18.66
C PRO A 308 -23.69 11.93 -19.68
N VAL A 309 -24.75 12.51 -20.22
CA VAL A 309 -24.68 13.63 -21.18
C VAL A 309 -25.43 14.87 -20.71
N ARG A 310 -26.47 14.71 -19.88
CA ARG A 310 -27.25 15.83 -19.31
C ARG A 310 -28.01 15.40 -18.06
N ILE A 311 -28.19 16.32 -17.13
CA ILE A 311 -29.05 16.13 -15.95
C ILE A 311 -30.40 16.79 -16.24
N LEU A 312 -31.48 16.02 -16.09
CA LEU A 312 -32.85 16.49 -16.25
C LEU A 312 -33.36 17.00 -14.91
N ILE A 313 -33.84 18.25 -14.90
CA ILE A 313 -34.19 19.00 -13.68
C ILE A 313 -35.68 19.27 -13.63
N GLU A 314 -36.28 19.11 -12.46
CA GLU A 314 -37.65 19.52 -12.17
C GLU A 314 -37.68 20.28 -10.84
N ASN A 315 -38.25 21.49 -10.85
CA ASN A 315 -38.31 22.38 -9.66
C ASN A 315 -36.94 22.60 -8.99
N GLY A 316 -35.88 22.74 -9.79
CA GLY A 316 -34.50 22.94 -9.32
C GLY A 316 -33.83 21.70 -8.70
N LYS A 317 -34.45 20.51 -8.81
CA LYS A 317 -33.92 19.24 -8.30
C LYS A 317 -33.68 18.24 -9.42
N VAL A 318 -32.76 17.30 -9.19
CA VAL A 318 -32.55 16.15 -10.07
C VAL A 318 -33.86 15.35 -10.21
N LYS A 319 -34.25 15.07 -11.46
CA LYS A 319 -35.37 14.18 -11.82
C LYS A 319 -34.90 12.92 -12.52
N ALA A 320 -33.88 13.06 -13.37
CA ALA A 320 -33.30 11.95 -14.12
C ALA A 320 -31.93 12.30 -14.69
N LEU A 321 -31.21 11.28 -15.12
CA LEU A 321 -29.92 11.35 -15.80
C LEU A 321 -30.08 10.86 -17.24
N GLU A 322 -29.83 11.73 -18.20
CA GLU A 322 -29.73 11.35 -19.61
C GLU A 322 -28.33 10.80 -19.89
N CYS A 323 -28.26 9.60 -20.43
CA CYS A 323 -27.03 8.88 -20.76
C CYS A 323 -27.00 8.53 -22.25
N ILE A 324 -25.80 8.32 -22.78
CA ILE A 324 -25.56 7.73 -24.10
C ILE A 324 -24.95 6.34 -23.94
N LYS A 325 -25.30 5.40 -24.82
CA LYS A 325 -24.66 4.08 -24.83
C LYS A 325 -23.24 4.20 -25.35
N MET A 326 -22.35 3.42 -24.77
CA MET A 326 -20.94 3.34 -25.14
C MET A 326 -20.64 1.98 -25.78
N LYS A 327 -19.61 1.93 -26.62
CA LYS A 327 -18.97 0.70 -27.09
C LYS A 327 -17.48 0.76 -26.80
N MET A 328 -16.84 -0.40 -26.64
CA MET A 328 -15.40 -0.46 -26.40
C MET A 328 -14.61 -0.37 -27.70
N GLY A 329 -13.83 0.70 -27.85
CA GLY A 329 -12.87 0.88 -28.92
C GLY A 329 -11.52 0.19 -28.63
N LYS A 330 -10.46 0.74 -29.22
CA LYS A 330 -9.08 0.30 -29.00
C LYS A 330 -8.60 0.65 -27.57
N PRO A 331 -7.60 -0.07 -27.03
CA PRO A 331 -6.92 0.32 -25.79
C PRO A 331 -6.41 1.77 -25.82
N ASP A 332 -6.57 2.47 -24.70
CA ASP A 332 -5.98 3.79 -24.42
C ASP A 332 -4.55 3.65 -23.86
N SER A 333 -3.92 4.77 -23.49
CA SER A 333 -2.55 4.79 -22.93
C SER A 333 -2.42 4.07 -21.58
N SER A 334 -3.52 3.80 -20.88
CA SER A 334 -3.54 2.98 -19.67
C SER A 334 -3.66 1.48 -19.97
N GLY A 335 -3.73 1.09 -21.24
CA GLY A 335 -3.92 -0.29 -21.69
C GLY A 335 -5.37 -0.76 -21.66
N ARG A 336 -6.30 0.06 -21.15
CA ARG A 336 -7.73 -0.26 -21.05
C ARG A 336 -8.48 0.17 -22.30
N ARG A 337 -9.50 -0.58 -22.73
CA ARG A 337 -10.30 -0.20 -23.90
C ARG A 337 -10.99 1.14 -23.69
N ARG A 338 -10.89 2.01 -24.70
CA ARG A 338 -11.50 3.35 -24.64
C ARG A 338 -13.01 3.27 -24.88
N PRO A 339 -13.83 4.00 -24.12
CA PRO A 339 -15.25 4.09 -24.39
C PRO A 339 -15.51 5.04 -25.56
N GLU A 340 -16.31 4.61 -26.54
CA GLU A 340 -16.74 5.41 -27.69
C GLU A 340 -18.27 5.54 -27.69
N PRO A 341 -18.85 6.74 -27.86
CA PRO A 341 -20.29 6.91 -27.89
C PRO A 341 -20.90 6.19 -29.10
N VAL A 342 -22.06 5.56 -28.89
CA VAL A 342 -22.90 5.03 -29.97
C VAL A 342 -23.86 6.15 -30.39
N PRO A 343 -23.79 6.65 -31.64
CA PRO A 343 -24.67 7.75 -32.07
C PRO A 343 -26.17 7.40 -31.96
N ASN A 344 -27.00 8.38 -31.62
CA ASN A 344 -28.47 8.26 -31.52
C ASN A 344 -28.92 7.13 -30.58
N SER A 345 -28.24 6.97 -29.44
CA SER A 345 -28.50 5.90 -28.48
C SER A 345 -28.83 6.42 -27.08
N GLU A 346 -29.19 7.70 -26.99
CA GLU A 346 -29.53 8.39 -25.75
C GLU A 346 -30.72 7.72 -25.06
N PHE A 347 -30.64 7.62 -23.73
CA PHE A 347 -31.68 7.05 -22.90
C PHE A 347 -31.68 7.74 -21.54
N THR A 348 -32.81 7.69 -20.84
CA THR A 348 -32.99 8.35 -19.55
C THR A 348 -33.05 7.32 -18.44
N ILE A 349 -32.34 7.60 -17.34
CA ILE A 349 -32.42 6.83 -16.09
C ILE A 349 -33.02 7.73 -15.01
N GLU A 350 -34.16 7.35 -14.45
CA GLU A 350 -34.76 8.09 -13.34
C GLU A 350 -33.87 8.07 -12.09
N THR A 351 -33.71 9.22 -11.46
CA THR A 351 -32.99 9.37 -10.18
C THR A 351 -33.33 10.69 -9.54
N ASP A 352 -33.28 10.74 -8.23
CA ASP A 352 -33.43 11.96 -7.45
C ASP A 352 -32.11 12.43 -6.81
N CYS A 353 -31.04 11.65 -6.93
CA CYS A 353 -29.71 12.01 -6.47
C CYS A 353 -28.59 11.41 -7.34
N ILE A 354 -27.63 12.25 -7.73
CA ILE A 354 -26.42 11.87 -8.47
C ILE A 354 -25.20 12.11 -7.60
N ILE A 355 -24.37 11.07 -7.43
CA ILE A 355 -23.09 11.15 -6.74
C ILE A 355 -21.96 11.03 -7.77
N THR A 356 -21.14 12.07 -7.91
CA THR A 356 -20.05 12.11 -8.91
C THR A 356 -18.75 11.53 -8.35
N ALA A 357 -18.26 10.43 -8.93
CA ALA A 357 -17.07 9.70 -8.49
C ALA A 357 -16.08 9.43 -9.67
N ILE A 358 -15.81 10.47 -10.47
CA ILE A 358 -15.04 10.37 -11.73
C ILE A 358 -13.58 10.85 -11.61
N SER A 359 -12.95 10.56 -10.46
CA SER A 359 -11.61 11.01 -10.03
C SER A 359 -11.62 12.26 -9.15
N GLN A 360 -10.45 12.61 -8.64
CA GLN A 360 -10.19 13.71 -7.72
C GLN A 360 -9.00 14.54 -8.23
N GLU A 361 -8.86 15.73 -7.67
CA GLU A 361 -7.78 16.68 -7.90
C GLU A 361 -7.36 17.34 -6.60
N SER A 362 -6.13 17.85 -6.56
CA SER A 362 -5.63 18.63 -5.44
C SER A 362 -6.12 20.06 -5.51
N ASP A 363 -6.56 20.61 -4.38
CA ASP A 363 -6.83 22.04 -4.26
C ASP A 363 -5.60 22.76 -3.73
N LEU A 364 -4.88 23.44 -4.64
CA LEU A 364 -3.66 24.19 -4.35
C LEU A 364 -3.91 25.68 -4.09
N LYS A 365 -5.17 26.15 -4.10
CA LYS A 365 -5.50 27.58 -3.94
C LYS A 365 -5.02 28.16 -2.61
N PHE A 366 -4.91 27.33 -1.57
CA PHE A 366 -4.39 27.73 -0.27
C PHE A 366 -2.95 28.25 -0.34
N LEU A 367 -2.17 27.87 -1.35
CA LEU A 367 -0.81 28.37 -1.51
C LEU A 367 -0.77 29.84 -2.00
N GLY A 368 -1.90 30.38 -2.49
CA GLY A 368 -2.03 31.72 -3.06
C GLY A 368 -1.67 31.77 -4.56
N ALA A 369 -2.15 32.80 -5.28
CA ALA A 369 -2.03 32.90 -6.74
C ALA A 369 -0.58 32.94 -7.27
N HIS A 370 0.39 33.36 -6.45
CA HIS A 370 1.80 33.49 -6.81
C HIS A 370 2.71 32.58 -5.99
N HIS A 371 2.23 31.36 -5.67
CA HIS A 371 2.97 30.43 -4.82
C HIS A 371 4.30 29.93 -5.41
N GLY A 372 4.51 30.03 -6.72
CA GLY A 372 5.79 29.73 -7.38
C GLY A 372 6.26 28.27 -7.27
N LEU A 373 5.36 27.33 -6.98
CA LEU A 373 5.64 25.90 -7.10
C LEU A 373 5.27 25.45 -8.51
N GLU A 374 6.10 24.62 -9.11
CA GLU A 374 5.78 24.00 -10.38
C GLU A 374 4.67 22.95 -10.20
N VAL A 375 3.76 22.91 -11.17
CA VAL A 375 2.67 21.93 -11.22
C VAL A 375 2.72 21.17 -12.53
N THR A 376 2.36 19.90 -12.49
CA THR A 376 2.27 19.07 -13.69
C THR A 376 1.07 19.49 -14.54
N LYS A 377 1.00 19.02 -15.78
CA LYS A 377 -0.18 19.19 -16.66
C LYS A 377 -1.50 18.68 -16.08
N TRP A 378 -1.43 17.87 -15.01
CA TRP A 378 -2.58 17.30 -14.32
C TRP A 378 -2.97 18.06 -13.06
N GLY A 379 -2.33 19.21 -12.76
CA GLY A 379 -2.61 20.02 -11.58
C GLY A 379 -2.03 19.49 -10.27
N MET A 380 -1.11 18.53 -10.34
CA MET A 380 -0.38 17.99 -9.18
C MET A 380 0.91 18.77 -8.94
N ILE A 381 1.44 18.79 -7.72
CA ILE A 381 2.75 19.42 -7.45
C ILE A 381 3.85 18.62 -8.14
N ALA A 382 4.70 19.30 -8.92
CA ALA A 382 5.84 18.66 -9.57
C ALA A 382 6.97 18.45 -8.57
N VAL A 383 7.54 17.24 -8.57
CA VAL A 383 8.66 16.83 -7.71
C VAL A 383 9.64 15.96 -8.49
N ASP A 384 10.89 15.91 -8.03
CA ASP A 384 11.90 14.95 -8.49
C ASP A 384 11.70 13.56 -7.85
N GLU A 385 12.57 12.59 -8.18
CA GLU A 385 12.52 11.23 -7.62
C GLU A 385 12.72 11.17 -6.08
N ASN A 386 13.27 12.22 -5.48
CA ASN A 386 13.49 12.37 -4.04
C ASN A 386 12.39 13.20 -3.38
N LEU A 387 11.31 13.50 -4.10
CA LEU A 387 10.15 14.28 -3.65
C LEU A 387 10.46 15.75 -3.35
N ALA A 388 11.59 16.27 -3.82
CA ALA A 388 11.91 17.68 -3.73
C ALA A 388 11.15 18.48 -4.78
N THR A 389 10.63 19.64 -4.37
CA THR A 389 10.01 20.62 -5.29
C THR A 389 11.07 21.55 -5.89
N ASN A 390 10.66 22.44 -6.80
CA ASN A 390 11.51 23.52 -7.29
C ASN A 390 11.89 24.56 -6.20
N LYS A 391 11.28 24.50 -5.00
CA LYS A 391 11.62 25.38 -3.87
C LYS A 391 12.51 24.68 -2.85
N LYS A 392 13.67 25.29 -2.57
CA LYS A 392 14.63 24.79 -1.59
C LYS A 392 13.98 24.58 -0.21
N GLY A 393 14.16 23.39 0.37
CA GLY A 393 13.61 23.02 1.67
C GLY A 393 12.11 22.70 1.66
N VAL A 394 11.46 22.67 0.49
CA VAL A 394 10.06 22.27 0.34
C VAL A 394 9.99 20.96 -0.43
N PHE A 395 9.30 19.99 0.15
CA PHE A 395 9.07 18.65 -0.38
C PHE A 395 7.56 18.42 -0.51
N ALA A 396 7.13 17.51 -1.38
CA ALA A 396 5.71 17.16 -1.52
C ALA A 396 5.52 15.67 -1.80
N GLY A 397 4.43 15.06 -1.31
CA GLY A 397 4.19 13.63 -1.45
C GLY A 397 2.80 13.20 -1.01
N GLY A 398 2.46 11.93 -1.29
CA GLY A 398 1.10 11.41 -1.31
C GLY A 398 0.33 11.82 -2.56
N ASP A 399 -1.00 11.75 -2.48
CA ASP A 399 -1.89 11.99 -3.63
C ASP A 399 -1.73 13.37 -4.29
N VAL A 400 -1.14 14.36 -3.60
CA VAL A 400 -0.83 15.68 -4.17
C VAL A 400 0.24 15.63 -5.29
N THR A 401 0.99 14.53 -5.36
CA THR A 401 2.01 14.28 -6.40
C THR A 401 1.66 13.07 -7.27
N LEU A 402 1.09 12.01 -6.67
CA LEU A 402 0.73 10.76 -7.36
C LEU A 402 -0.60 10.87 -8.15
N GLY A 403 -1.46 11.81 -7.76
CA GLY A 403 -2.90 11.68 -7.97
C GLY A 403 -3.50 10.66 -6.99
N PRO A 404 -4.83 10.44 -7.03
CA PRO A 404 -5.51 9.52 -6.13
C PRO A 404 -4.91 8.12 -6.21
N SER A 405 -4.21 7.71 -5.14
CA SER A 405 -3.46 6.47 -5.09
C SER A 405 -3.92 5.62 -3.89
N THR A 406 -3.09 4.68 -3.46
CA THR A 406 -3.39 3.78 -2.35
C THR A 406 -2.64 4.21 -1.10
N VAL A 407 -3.16 3.86 0.08
CA VAL A 407 -2.53 4.19 1.36
C VAL A 407 -1.08 3.69 1.43
N ILE A 408 -0.79 2.50 0.91
CA ILE A 408 0.55 1.91 0.94
C ILE A 408 1.55 2.64 0.02
N GLU A 409 1.09 3.22 -1.09
CA GLU A 409 1.91 4.09 -1.95
C GLU A 409 2.21 5.43 -1.27
N CYS A 410 1.22 6.01 -0.58
CA CYS A 410 1.42 7.21 0.23
C CYS A 410 2.42 6.98 1.38
N ILE A 411 2.37 5.81 2.02
CA ILE A 411 3.35 5.40 3.04
C ILE A 411 4.76 5.35 2.42
N ALA A 412 4.91 4.72 1.25
CA ALA A 412 6.20 4.65 0.55
C ALA A 412 6.78 6.06 0.28
N GLN A 413 5.98 7.00 -0.25
CA GLN A 413 6.43 8.37 -0.43
C GLN A 413 6.71 9.11 0.89
N GLY A 414 5.99 8.81 1.96
CA GLY A 414 6.29 9.35 3.29
C GLY A 414 7.68 8.95 3.78
N HIS A 415 8.08 7.69 3.59
CA HIS A 415 9.43 7.21 3.89
C HIS A 415 10.50 7.89 3.03
N THR A 416 10.25 8.02 1.73
CA THR A 416 11.16 8.74 0.82
C THR A 416 11.32 10.19 1.26
N ALA A 417 10.23 10.90 1.55
CA ALA A 417 10.27 12.29 1.98
C ALA A 417 11.06 12.48 3.28
N ALA A 418 10.88 11.59 4.27
CA ALA A 418 11.63 11.66 5.52
C ALA A 418 13.14 11.52 5.30
N LYS A 419 13.57 10.56 4.45
CA LYS A 419 14.98 10.38 4.10
C LYS A 419 15.54 11.59 3.36
N SER A 420 14.82 12.13 2.38
CA SER A 420 15.24 13.32 1.63
C SER A 420 15.37 14.55 2.52
N ILE A 421 14.43 14.73 3.45
CA ILE A 421 14.46 15.83 4.43
C ILE A 421 15.65 15.66 5.39
N ASP A 422 15.92 14.46 5.90
CA ASP A 422 17.08 14.21 6.77
C ASP A 422 18.40 14.59 6.06
N ARG A 423 18.60 14.10 4.83
CA ARG A 423 19.82 14.41 4.04
C ARG A 423 19.94 15.90 3.75
N TYR A 424 18.83 16.54 3.36
CA TYR A 424 18.79 17.99 3.15
C TYR A 424 19.18 18.78 4.41
N LEU A 425 18.67 18.40 5.58
CA LEU A 425 18.98 19.08 6.84
C LEU A 425 20.41 18.83 7.31
N ARG A 426 21.01 17.70 6.93
CA ARG A 426 22.42 17.37 7.17
C ARG A 426 23.39 18.02 6.18
N GLY A 427 22.87 18.70 5.15
CA GLY A 427 23.68 19.28 4.07
C GLY A 427 24.28 18.24 3.12
N GLU A 428 23.73 17.03 3.13
CA GLU A 428 24.11 15.93 2.22
C GLU A 428 23.35 16.07 0.89
N ASP A 429 23.86 15.47 -0.18
CA ASP A 429 23.09 15.30 -1.42
C ASP A 429 21.78 14.58 -1.10
N ILE A 430 20.64 14.94 -1.70
CA ILE A 430 19.36 14.26 -1.47
C ILE A 430 19.18 13.03 -2.35
N ARG A 431 19.94 12.92 -3.45
CA ARG A 431 19.84 11.82 -4.43
C ARG A 431 20.47 10.55 -3.88
N GLU A 432 19.72 9.45 -3.83
CA GLU A 432 20.30 8.20 -3.35
C GLU A 432 21.39 7.69 -4.32
N PRO A 433 22.51 7.16 -3.79
CA PRO A 433 23.52 6.48 -4.60
C PRO A 433 22.90 5.37 -5.45
N LYS A 434 23.24 5.32 -6.75
CA LYS A 434 22.70 4.35 -7.71
C LYS A 434 23.16 2.90 -7.44
N LYS A 435 24.31 2.72 -6.78
CA LYS A 435 24.84 1.40 -6.41
C LYS A 435 24.83 1.27 -4.89
N LYS A 436 24.08 0.29 -4.38
CA LYS A 436 24.07 -0.07 -2.96
C LYS A 436 23.94 -1.58 -2.82
N VAL A 437 24.57 -2.12 -1.79
CA VAL A 437 24.33 -3.47 -1.30
C VAL A 437 23.11 -3.44 -0.39
N TRP A 438 22.06 -4.16 -0.81
CA TRP A 438 20.75 -4.16 -0.14
C TRP A 438 20.43 -5.48 0.58
N VAL A 439 21.27 -6.49 0.42
CA VAL A 439 20.97 -7.84 0.88
C VAL A 439 22.06 -8.33 1.81
N SER A 440 21.66 -8.87 2.94
CA SER A 440 22.54 -9.61 3.85
C SER A 440 21.99 -11.02 4.05
N LEU A 441 22.86 -12.03 4.02
CA LEU A 441 22.52 -13.40 4.40
C LEU A 441 22.70 -13.54 5.91
N LEU A 442 21.62 -13.89 6.59
CA LEU A 442 21.62 -14.19 8.01
C LEU A 442 21.78 -15.70 8.20
N ASP A 443 22.79 -16.06 8.99
CA ASP A 443 22.98 -17.42 9.46
C ASP A 443 21.92 -17.76 10.53
N GLY A 444 21.49 -19.02 10.57
CA GLY A 444 20.52 -19.52 11.53
C GLY A 444 20.05 -20.93 11.19
N GLU A 445 19.51 -21.64 12.18
CA GLU A 445 18.86 -22.94 11.95
C GLU A 445 17.45 -22.72 11.39
N PHE A 446 17.37 -22.72 10.07
CA PHE A 446 16.10 -22.69 9.35
C PHE A 446 15.82 -24.10 8.84
N ASP A 447 15.28 -24.94 9.72
CA ASP A 447 15.03 -26.36 9.44
C ASP A 447 13.55 -26.73 9.39
N LEU A 448 13.29 -27.65 8.45
CA LEU A 448 12.05 -28.37 8.14
C LEU A 448 10.83 -27.54 7.74
N ARG A 449 10.22 -27.95 6.62
CA ARG A 449 8.85 -27.59 6.31
C ARG A 449 7.92 -28.25 7.31
N GLU A 450 6.92 -27.49 7.73
CA GLU A 450 5.82 -28.02 8.49
C GLU A 450 5.05 -29.03 7.64
N GLY A 451 4.58 -30.12 8.25
CA GLY A 451 3.80 -31.14 7.54
C GLY A 451 2.55 -30.53 6.89
N ASN A 452 2.18 -31.03 5.71
CA ASN A 452 1.00 -30.61 4.94
C ASN A 452 0.99 -29.15 4.44
N TYR A 453 2.12 -28.44 4.42
CA TYR A 453 2.17 -27.05 3.93
C TYR A 453 1.60 -26.88 2.52
N ASP A 454 1.69 -27.90 1.68
CA ASP A 454 1.22 -27.99 0.30
C ASP A 454 -0.24 -28.50 0.18
N ALA A 455 -0.81 -29.06 1.23
CA ALA A 455 -2.18 -29.59 1.25
C ALA A 455 -3.21 -28.66 1.93
N VAL A 456 -2.77 -27.66 2.70
CA VAL A 456 -3.68 -26.74 3.41
C VAL A 456 -4.31 -25.71 2.44
N PRO A 457 -5.65 -25.65 2.33
CA PRO A 457 -6.33 -24.67 1.48
C PRO A 457 -6.21 -23.25 2.06
N ARG A 458 -6.34 -22.24 1.20
CA ARG A 458 -6.38 -20.83 1.62
C ARG A 458 -7.54 -20.60 2.59
N GLN A 459 -7.25 -20.04 3.75
CA GLN A 459 -8.26 -19.68 4.74
C GLN A 459 -9.06 -18.47 4.25
N LYS A 460 -10.37 -18.50 4.50
CA LYS A 460 -11.30 -17.45 4.04
C LYS A 460 -11.62 -16.49 5.18
N MET A 461 -11.63 -15.21 4.84
CA MET A 461 -12.16 -14.13 5.68
C MET A 461 -13.63 -14.40 5.96
N GLN A 462 -14.05 -14.31 7.23
CA GLN A 462 -15.47 -14.36 7.57
C GLN A 462 -16.11 -13.02 7.21
N LEU A 463 -17.30 -13.06 6.63
CA LEU A 463 -18.06 -11.87 6.23
C LEU A 463 -19.37 -11.79 7.01
N LEU A 464 -19.80 -10.57 7.33
CA LEU A 464 -21.13 -10.30 7.81
C LEU A 464 -22.15 -10.73 6.73
N PRO A 465 -23.20 -11.51 7.07
CA PRO A 465 -24.24 -11.88 6.11
C PRO A 465 -24.86 -10.65 5.44
N VAL A 466 -25.22 -10.76 4.16
CA VAL A 466 -25.72 -9.62 3.37
C VAL A 466 -26.97 -9.01 4.00
N ASP A 467 -27.88 -9.84 4.49
CA ASP A 467 -29.14 -9.41 5.11
C ASP A 467 -28.93 -8.56 6.37
N ASP A 468 -27.78 -8.69 7.04
CA ASP A 468 -27.42 -7.94 8.26
C ASP A 468 -26.70 -6.61 7.96
N ARG A 469 -26.42 -6.30 6.69
CA ARG A 469 -25.66 -5.11 6.28
C ARG A 469 -26.54 -3.88 6.07
N GLN A 470 -27.80 -4.08 5.66
CA GLN A 470 -28.69 -2.97 5.31
C GLN A 470 -29.00 -2.10 6.55
N GLY A 471 -28.96 -0.78 6.41
CA GLY A 471 -29.23 0.15 7.50
C GLY A 471 -28.15 0.22 8.59
N THR A 472 -27.07 -0.58 8.50
CA THR A 472 -25.97 -0.57 9.46
C THR A 472 -24.64 -0.23 8.80
N PHE A 473 -23.73 0.27 9.61
CA PHE A 473 -22.33 0.50 9.22
C PHE A 473 -21.40 -0.46 9.97
N ASN A 474 -21.94 -1.62 10.34
CA ASN A 474 -21.20 -2.70 10.96
C ASN A 474 -20.09 -3.18 10.03
N LEU A 475 -18.99 -3.58 10.63
CA LEU A 475 -17.83 -4.08 9.91
C LEU A 475 -18.20 -5.33 9.09
N VAL A 476 -17.90 -5.31 7.79
CA VAL A 476 -18.28 -6.40 6.87
C VAL A 476 -17.32 -7.57 6.95
N GLU A 477 -16.02 -7.32 6.86
CA GLU A 477 -15.01 -8.38 7.02
C GLU A 477 -14.70 -8.57 8.50
N LEU A 478 -14.79 -9.80 9.04
CA LEU A 478 -14.76 -10.06 10.48
C LEU A 478 -13.41 -10.56 11.02
N GLY A 479 -12.43 -10.78 10.15
CA GLY A 479 -11.11 -11.31 10.50
C GLY A 479 -10.99 -12.83 10.40
N LEU A 480 -9.78 -13.33 10.61
CA LEU A 480 -9.51 -14.76 10.79
C LEU A 480 -9.54 -15.12 12.28
N THR A 481 -9.94 -16.34 12.60
CA THR A 481 -9.64 -16.92 13.93
C THR A 481 -8.15 -17.22 14.07
N GLU A 482 -7.67 -17.39 15.30
CA GLU A 482 -6.28 -17.76 15.57
C GLU A 482 -5.86 -19.05 14.86
N THR A 483 -6.68 -20.10 14.94
CA THR A 483 -6.44 -21.36 14.24
C THR A 483 -6.42 -21.20 12.71
N GLN A 484 -7.25 -20.31 12.15
CA GLN A 484 -7.19 -20.00 10.72
C GLN A 484 -5.89 -19.25 10.38
N ALA A 485 -5.50 -18.26 11.18
CA ALA A 485 -4.28 -17.49 10.95
C ALA A 485 -3.03 -18.38 11.02
N GLU A 486 -2.94 -19.30 11.97
CA GLU A 486 -1.84 -20.27 12.06
C GLU A 486 -1.78 -21.15 10.81
N LYS A 487 -2.91 -21.77 10.42
CA LYS A 487 -2.98 -22.61 9.21
C LYS A 487 -2.60 -21.85 7.95
N GLU A 488 -3.06 -20.61 7.80
CA GLU A 488 -2.74 -19.77 6.65
C GLU A 488 -1.26 -19.36 6.64
N ALA A 489 -0.68 -19.04 7.79
CA ALA A 489 0.73 -18.66 7.91
C ALA A 489 1.66 -19.82 7.48
N LEU A 490 1.30 -21.06 7.81
CA LEU A 490 2.04 -22.26 7.41
C LEU A 490 2.08 -22.49 5.89
N ARG A 491 1.16 -21.90 5.12
CA ARG A 491 1.16 -21.99 3.64
C ARG A 491 2.30 -21.19 3.01
N CYS A 492 2.87 -20.22 3.72
CA CYS A 492 3.94 -19.37 3.21
C CYS A 492 5.12 -20.19 2.70
N LEU A 493 5.61 -19.87 1.48
CA LEU A 493 6.74 -20.60 0.90
C LEU A 493 8.11 -20.23 1.50
N LYS A 494 8.16 -19.33 2.49
CA LYS A 494 9.39 -18.85 3.12
C LYS A 494 10.43 -18.42 2.08
N CYS A 495 9.98 -17.67 1.07
CA CYS A 495 10.79 -17.32 -0.11
C CYS A 495 12.03 -16.47 0.22
N ASP A 496 12.06 -15.85 1.41
CA ASP A 496 13.22 -15.15 1.94
C ASP A 496 14.32 -16.08 2.45
N LEU A 497 14.09 -17.39 2.55
CA LEU A 497 15.16 -18.35 2.74
C LEU A 497 15.81 -18.64 1.39
N SER A 498 17.13 -18.50 1.30
CA SER A 498 17.94 -18.92 0.15
C SER A 498 18.67 -20.21 0.47
N ILE A 499 18.81 -21.08 -0.54
CA ILE A 499 19.66 -22.27 -0.41
C ILE A 499 21.11 -21.82 -0.51
N ASN A 500 21.91 -22.22 0.46
CA ASN A 500 23.35 -22.03 0.48
C ASN A 500 24.03 -23.40 0.43
N VAL A 501 24.95 -23.58 -0.51
CA VAL A 501 25.77 -24.79 -0.61
C VAL A 501 27.21 -24.41 -0.31
N GLU A 502 27.82 -25.05 0.68
CA GLU A 502 29.23 -24.90 1.00
C GLU A 502 30.06 -25.70 0.01
N THR A 503 30.48 -25.02 -1.06
CA THR A 503 31.02 -25.66 -2.27
C THR A 503 32.35 -26.38 -2.05
N ASN A 504 33.15 -25.96 -1.07
CA ASN A 504 34.47 -26.55 -0.78
C ASN A 504 34.38 -27.97 -0.21
N GLU A 505 33.24 -28.33 0.39
CA GLU A 505 33.02 -29.63 1.03
C GLU A 505 32.04 -30.50 0.21
N CYS A 506 31.50 -29.98 -0.90
CA CYS A 506 30.55 -30.68 -1.73
C CYS A 506 31.21 -31.81 -2.55
N VAL A 507 30.71 -33.04 -2.39
CA VAL A 507 31.18 -34.23 -3.12
C VAL A 507 30.46 -34.49 -4.45
N LEU A 508 29.62 -33.56 -4.91
CA LEU A 508 28.93 -33.61 -6.22
C LEU A 508 28.11 -34.88 -6.49
N CYS A 509 27.54 -35.50 -5.46
CA CYS A 509 26.73 -36.72 -5.61
C CYS A 509 25.37 -36.56 -6.32
N GLY A 510 24.93 -35.33 -6.62
CA GLY A 510 23.65 -35.06 -7.30
C GLY A 510 22.39 -35.30 -6.47
N ARG A 511 22.49 -35.83 -5.23
CA ARG A 511 21.32 -36.15 -4.39
C ARG A 511 20.39 -34.97 -4.18
N CYS A 512 20.91 -33.76 -3.98
CA CYS A 512 20.12 -32.55 -3.81
C CYS A 512 19.24 -32.21 -5.05
N SER A 513 19.68 -32.59 -6.25
CA SER A 513 18.92 -32.48 -7.49
C SER A 513 17.85 -33.58 -7.57
N MET A 514 18.21 -34.82 -7.22
CA MET A 514 17.30 -35.98 -7.29
C MET A 514 16.12 -35.86 -6.32
N VAL A 515 16.34 -35.35 -5.10
CA VAL A 515 15.27 -35.19 -4.09
C VAL A 515 14.45 -33.92 -4.28
N CYS A 516 14.79 -33.07 -5.27
CA CYS A 516 14.12 -31.81 -5.49
C CYS A 516 12.84 -32.00 -6.32
N PRO A 517 11.64 -31.78 -5.75
CA PRO A 517 10.38 -32.07 -6.45
C PRO A 517 10.11 -31.15 -7.64
N VAL A 518 10.77 -29.99 -7.68
CA VAL A 518 10.59 -28.97 -8.73
C VAL A 518 11.86 -28.79 -9.57
N GLY A 519 12.91 -29.58 -9.34
CA GLY A 519 14.18 -29.45 -10.09
C GLY A 519 14.85 -28.08 -9.92
N ALA A 520 14.82 -27.53 -8.69
CA ALA A 520 15.36 -26.22 -8.35
C ALA A 520 16.89 -26.17 -8.23
N LEU A 521 17.52 -27.32 -8.00
CA LEU A 521 18.96 -27.52 -8.00
C LEU A 521 19.29 -28.44 -9.15
N ARG A 522 20.23 -28.07 -10.01
CA ARG A 522 20.70 -28.92 -11.12
C ARG A 522 22.20 -28.93 -11.15
N GLN A 523 22.80 -30.11 -11.37
CA GLN A 523 24.20 -30.21 -11.77
C GLN A 523 24.27 -29.91 -13.27
N VAL A 524 25.06 -28.91 -13.66
CA VAL A 524 25.27 -28.55 -15.07
C VAL A 524 26.76 -28.46 -15.35
N GLU A 525 27.17 -28.83 -16.55
CA GLU A 525 28.53 -28.64 -17.04
C GLU A 525 28.79 -27.14 -17.28
N VAL A 526 30.05 -26.72 -17.10
CA VAL A 526 30.51 -25.36 -17.36
C VAL A 526 30.59 -25.18 -18.87
N ASP A 527 29.65 -24.42 -19.43
CA ASP A 527 29.74 -23.95 -20.82
C ASP A 527 30.10 -22.45 -20.86
N ASN A 528 31.01 -22.08 -21.76
CA ASN A 528 31.64 -20.75 -21.83
C ASN A 528 30.67 -19.61 -22.21
N GLU A 529 29.42 -19.90 -22.56
CA GLU A 529 28.47 -18.92 -23.11
C GLU A 529 27.40 -18.39 -22.14
N SER A 530 27.29 -18.91 -20.90
CA SER A 530 26.27 -18.43 -19.95
C SER A 530 26.82 -17.39 -18.96
N LYS A 531 26.71 -16.11 -19.32
CA LYS A 531 27.12 -14.93 -18.52
C LYS A 531 26.25 -14.64 -17.28
N GLU A 532 25.35 -15.53 -16.88
CA GLU A 532 24.48 -15.33 -15.73
C GLU A 532 24.88 -16.27 -14.57
N TYR A 533 25.36 -15.66 -13.48
CA TYR A 533 25.58 -16.17 -12.11
C TYR A 533 27.01 -16.56 -11.67
N ARG A 534 27.31 -16.22 -10.40
CA ARG A 534 28.60 -16.37 -9.68
C ARG A 534 28.59 -17.62 -8.76
N PRO A 535 29.75 -18.29 -8.52
CA PRO A 535 29.97 -19.68 -8.96
C PRO A 535 30.57 -20.64 -7.89
N TYR A 536 30.64 -21.95 -8.20
CA TYR A 536 31.91 -22.69 -8.12
C TYR A 536 31.92 -23.86 -9.11
N VAL A 537 33.05 -24.00 -9.80
CA VAL A 537 33.41 -25.01 -10.80
C VAL A 537 34.19 -26.11 -10.08
N SER A 538 33.70 -27.35 -10.07
CA SER A 538 34.52 -28.48 -9.64
C SER A 538 35.77 -28.61 -10.54
N LYS A 539 36.81 -29.33 -10.09
CA LYS A 539 37.96 -29.67 -10.96
C LYS A 539 37.54 -30.31 -12.29
N ASP A 540 36.33 -30.85 -12.36
CA ASP A 540 35.74 -31.56 -13.48
C ASP A 540 34.71 -30.72 -14.27
N GLY A 541 34.57 -29.42 -13.99
CA GLY A 541 33.70 -28.54 -14.79
C GLY A 541 32.20 -28.62 -14.47
N ILE A 542 31.78 -28.94 -13.24
CA ILE A 542 30.34 -29.01 -12.85
C ILE A 542 29.97 -27.87 -11.88
N VAL A 543 28.83 -27.22 -12.08
CA VAL A 543 28.23 -26.20 -11.18
C VAL A 543 26.81 -26.58 -10.73
N ILE A 544 26.40 -26.09 -9.56
CA ILE A 544 25.01 -26.22 -9.07
C ILE A 544 24.22 -24.99 -9.53
N LYS A 545 23.30 -25.18 -10.48
CA LYS A 545 22.38 -24.13 -10.92
C LYS A 545 21.19 -24.03 -9.97
N TYR A 546 20.95 -22.83 -9.47
CA TYR A 546 19.72 -22.46 -8.76
C TYR A 546 18.71 -21.92 -9.76
N THR A 547 17.48 -22.39 -9.68
CA THR A 547 16.37 -21.78 -10.41
C THR A 547 15.41 -21.07 -9.47
N ASP A 548 14.68 -20.10 -10.01
CA ASP A 548 13.71 -19.29 -9.30
C ASP A 548 12.43 -20.05 -8.94
N ILE A 549 12.28 -21.33 -9.31
CA ILE A 549 11.09 -22.16 -9.05
C ILE A 549 11.10 -22.89 -7.71
N CYS A 550 12.16 -22.75 -6.90
CA CYS A 550 12.26 -23.45 -5.62
C CYS A 550 11.11 -23.12 -4.64
N ILE A 551 10.45 -24.15 -4.10
CA ILE A 551 9.33 -24.03 -3.13
C ILE A 551 9.75 -24.12 -1.65
N ARG A 552 11.07 -24.17 -1.40
CA ARG A 552 11.67 -24.31 -0.06
C ARG A 552 11.10 -25.49 0.72
N CYS A 553 11.05 -26.67 0.10
CA CYS A 553 10.61 -27.90 0.77
C CYS A 553 11.64 -28.39 1.80
N GLY A 554 12.92 -28.05 1.63
CA GLY A 554 14.00 -28.49 2.51
C GLY A 554 14.58 -29.87 2.17
N ASN A 555 13.98 -30.63 1.25
CA ASN A 555 14.45 -31.99 0.90
C ASN A 555 15.93 -32.05 0.52
N CYS A 556 16.47 -30.99 -0.09
CA CYS A 556 17.89 -30.92 -0.47
C CYS A 556 18.85 -30.95 0.73
N LYS A 557 18.37 -30.75 1.96
CA LYS A 557 19.16 -30.95 3.19
C LYS A 557 19.47 -32.42 3.47
N ASP A 558 18.84 -33.36 2.76
CA ASP A 558 19.26 -34.77 2.69
C ASP A 558 20.58 -34.92 1.90
N CYS A 559 21.59 -34.15 2.32
CA CYS A 559 22.93 -34.10 1.75
C CYS A 559 23.85 -35.01 2.57
N PRO A 560 24.54 -35.99 1.97
CA PRO A 560 25.34 -36.97 2.71
C PRO A 560 26.53 -36.37 3.46
N VAL A 561 26.94 -35.16 3.08
CA VAL A 561 28.07 -34.42 3.69
C VAL A 561 27.62 -33.12 4.37
N ASN A 562 26.31 -32.90 4.53
CA ASN A 562 25.73 -31.78 5.29
C ASN A 562 26.13 -30.36 4.85
N VAL A 563 26.53 -30.15 3.58
CA VAL A 563 26.99 -28.85 3.08
C VAL A 563 25.87 -27.91 2.62
N ILE A 564 24.59 -28.30 2.79
CA ILE A 564 23.44 -27.53 2.32
C ILE A 564 22.70 -26.92 3.50
N SER A 565 22.75 -25.59 3.59
CA SER A 565 22.03 -24.80 4.58
C SER A 565 20.97 -23.90 3.93
N LEU A 566 19.98 -23.47 4.72
CA LEU A 566 19.05 -22.42 4.32
C LEU A 566 19.47 -21.15 5.06
N LYS A 567 19.75 -20.07 4.34
CA LYS A 567 20.11 -18.77 4.93
C LYS A 567 19.03 -17.77 4.65
N ARG A 568 18.66 -16.95 5.63
CA ARG A 568 17.64 -15.93 5.43
C ARG A 568 18.24 -14.72 4.73
N VAL A 569 17.62 -14.31 3.63
CA VAL A 569 17.91 -13.06 2.92
C VAL A 569 17.16 -11.95 3.65
N LEU A 570 17.92 -11.07 4.30
CA LEU A 570 17.41 -9.81 4.83
C LEU A 570 17.60 -8.71 3.79
N TRP A 571 16.51 -8.06 3.41
CA TRP A 571 16.52 -6.95 2.47
C TRP A 571 16.50 -5.60 3.19
N LYS A 572 17.69 -5.09 3.51
CA LYS A 572 17.93 -3.76 4.08
C LYS A 572 19.28 -3.23 3.58
N PRO A 573 19.43 -1.92 3.33
CA PRO A 573 20.73 -1.34 3.03
C PRO A 573 21.77 -1.79 4.05
N ASN A 574 22.88 -2.33 3.57
CA ASN A 574 24.01 -2.59 4.44
C ASN A 574 24.82 -1.29 4.55
N GLU A 575 24.50 -0.47 5.56
CA GLU A 575 25.10 0.86 5.74
C GLU A 575 26.63 0.80 5.85
N GLU A 576 27.18 -0.20 6.54
CA GLU A 576 28.64 -0.39 6.67
C GLU A 576 29.30 -0.62 5.31
N ILE A 577 28.77 -1.55 4.51
CA ILE A 577 29.32 -1.86 3.17
C ILE A 577 29.12 -0.69 2.22
N ASN A 578 27.93 -0.07 2.23
CA ASN A 578 27.64 1.06 1.35
C ASN A 578 28.59 2.23 1.62
N LYS A 579 28.85 2.52 2.90
CA LYS A 579 29.84 3.53 3.29
C LYS A 579 31.25 3.17 2.81
N MET A 580 31.68 1.92 2.97
CA MET A 580 32.99 1.46 2.47
C MET A 580 33.12 1.49 0.93
N LEU A 581 32.01 1.36 0.20
CA LEU A 581 31.99 1.45 -1.26
C LEU A 581 32.02 2.90 -1.74
N GLU A 582 31.30 3.80 -1.06
CA GLU A 582 31.33 5.24 -1.31
C GLU A 582 32.74 5.79 -1.06
N GLU A 583 33.39 5.42 0.05
CA GLU A 583 34.78 5.80 0.38
C GLU A 583 35.85 5.24 -0.59
N LYS A 584 35.49 4.31 -1.49
CA LYS A 584 36.38 3.74 -2.51
C LYS A 584 36.11 4.28 -3.92
N GLU A 585 34.98 4.94 -4.14
CA GLU A 585 34.67 5.61 -5.41
C GLU A 585 35.10 7.10 -5.40
N GLU A 586 35.40 7.68 -4.22
CA GLU A 586 36.18 8.93 -4.05
C GLU A 586 37.70 8.68 -4.06
#